data_AF-A0A3B8M3I0-F1
#
_entry.id   AF-A0A3B8M3I0-F1
#
_cell.length_a   1.000
_cell.length_b   1.000
_cell.length_c   1.000
_cell.angle_alpha   90.00
_cell.angle_beta   90.00
_cell.angle_gamma   90.00
#
_symmetry.space_group_name_H-M   'P 1'
#
loop_
_entity.id
_entity.type
_entity.pdbx_description
1 polymer ?
#
loop_
_entity_poly.entity_id
_entity_poly.type
_entity_poly.pdbx_seq_one_letter_code
_entity_poly.pdbx_strand_id
1 'polypeptide(L)'
;MKNSTIIWLVLLIVGGGYLIFRTGSGSMGRAYVRHETFDAKASFEEQIQKIDAEEQKAVSDGKTLDESKADARKQLETRLPDLEGITWTKVSSAERSELTTDDGQPDPAVVFSWSRTIGLWIAALGTLAIMSFLWGDNVFYKLAEAVVVGASAAYAMVVGFWTGIIQNLFGKLIPSVMRDTVLPGLPSTQHTEWIYVIPLVLSVLMLWRLAPAGGWISRWPLAFFIGATAGIRLVAYLDADFVQQIANTIMPLIVSDNKQGLMIGSSIANFIIVTGVLTCLVYFFFSFEHTGAVGTAARVGIWFLMITFGAGFGFTVMGRIALISDRFNFLFYDWLWLPRPGIDA
;
A
#
# COMPACT_ATOMS: atom_id res chain seq x y z
N MET A 1 -36.33 -15.95 -28.09
CA MET A 1 -35.24 -15.46 -27.22
C MET A 1 -33.91 -15.76 -27.91
N LYS A 2 -32.95 -14.84 -27.92
CA LYS A 2 -31.60 -15.15 -28.43
C LYS A 2 -30.98 -16.26 -27.57
N ASN A 3 -30.22 -17.18 -28.17
CA ASN A 3 -29.57 -18.29 -27.45
C ASN A 3 -28.69 -17.78 -26.29
N SER A 4 -28.11 -16.59 -26.43
CA SER A 4 -27.38 -15.92 -25.35
C SER A 4 -28.26 -15.62 -24.12
N THR A 5 -29.50 -15.18 -24.31
CA THR A 5 -30.44 -14.86 -23.22
C THR A 5 -30.88 -16.12 -22.47
N ILE A 6 -30.99 -17.26 -23.14
CA ILE A 6 -31.36 -18.55 -22.52
C ILE A 6 -30.21 -19.08 -21.65
N ILE A 7 -28.97 -19.04 -22.15
CA ILE A 7 -27.78 -19.44 -21.39
C ILE A 7 -27.65 -18.62 -20.11
N TRP A 8 -27.90 -17.31 -20.20
CA TRP A 8 -27.92 -16.42 -19.04
C TRP A 8 -28.99 -16.75 -18.02
N LEU A 9 -30.21 -17.02 -18.48
CA LEU A 9 -31.34 -17.35 -17.61
C LEU A 9 -31.07 -18.68 -16.88
N VAL A 10 -30.48 -19.66 -17.58
CA VAL A 10 -30.06 -20.93 -16.98
C VAL A 10 -28.92 -20.73 -15.98
N LEU A 11 -27.86 -19.98 -16.31
CA LEU A 11 -26.76 -19.70 -15.38
C LEU A 11 -27.21 -18.92 -14.14
N LEU A 12 -28.14 -17.98 -14.30
CA LEU A 12 -28.66 -17.18 -13.19
C LEU A 12 -29.59 -18.02 -12.30
N ILE A 13 -30.42 -18.89 -12.88
CA ILE A 13 -31.26 -19.81 -12.10
C ILE A 13 -30.42 -20.88 -11.39
N VAL A 14 -29.44 -21.48 -12.08
CA VAL A 14 -28.58 -22.53 -11.49
C VAL A 14 -27.63 -21.92 -10.47
N GLY A 15 -26.96 -20.81 -10.81
CA GLY A 15 -26.07 -20.09 -9.92
C GLY A 15 -26.81 -19.45 -8.74
N GLY A 16 -27.94 -18.78 -9.00
CA GLY A 16 -28.79 -18.21 -7.96
C GLY A 16 -29.42 -19.27 -7.07
N GLY A 17 -29.91 -20.38 -7.65
CA GLY A 17 -30.43 -21.53 -6.91
C GLY A 17 -29.35 -22.20 -6.04
N TYR A 18 -28.13 -22.36 -6.58
CA TYR A 18 -26.98 -22.84 -5.82
C TYR A 18 -26.65 -21.90 -4.65
N LEU A 19 -26.62 -20.58 -4.88
CA LEU A 19 -26.37 -19.59 -3.83
C LEU A 19 -27.44 -19.61 -2.73
N ILE A 20 -28.72 -19.73 -3.10
CA ILE A 20 -29.83 -19.83 -2.14
C ILE A 20 -29.72 -21.13 -1.32
N PHE A 21 -29.45 -22.26 -1.97
CA PHE A 21 -29.22 -23.54 -1.29
C PHE A 21 -28.04 -23.47 -0.32
N ARG A 22 -26.93 -22.85 -0.74
CA ARG A 22 -25.71 -22.68 0.07
C ARG A 22 -25.91 -21.71 1.23
N THR A 23 -26.75 -20.69 1.05
CA THR A 23 -27.14 -19.76 2.12
C THR A 23 -28.05 -20.46 3.14
N GLY A 24 -28.97 -21.31 2.67
CA GLY A 24 -29.84 -22.13 3.51
C GLY A 24 -29.11 -23.21 4.31
N SER A 25 -28.01 -23.75 3.79
CA SER A 25 -27.15 -24.71 4.51
C SER A 25 -26.16 -24.07 5.50
N GLY A 26 -26.23 -22.75 5.69
CA GLY A 26 -25.47 -22.02 6.73
C GLY A 26 -23.98 -21.83 6.45
N SER A 27 -23.49 -22.20 5.27
CA SER A 27 -22.07 -22.31 4.95
C SER A 27 -21.50 -21.12 4.17
N MET A 28 -22.23 -20.03 3.92
CA MET A 28 -21.77 -18.92 3.06
C MET A 28 -22.00 -17.55 3.66
N GLY A 29 -21.09 -16.63 3.36
CA GLY A 29 -21.35 -15.20 3.43
C GLY A 29 -21.56 -14.68 4.85
N ARG A 30 -21.01 -15.38 5.86
CA ARG A 30 -21.06 -15.01 7.27
C ARG A 30 -19.66 -14.59 7.71
N ALA A 31 -19.56 -13.41 8.32
CA ALA A 31 -18.31 -12.94 8.89
C ALA A 31 -18.35 -13.11 10.40
N TYR A 32 -17.30 -13.73 10.93
CA TYR A 32 -17.13 -13.93 12.37
C TYR A 32 -16.00 -13.05 12.87
N VAL A 33 -16.12 -12.65 14.13
CA VAL A 33 -15.20 -11.75 14.81
C VAL A 33 -14.72 -12.42 16.06
N ARG A 34 -13.41 -12.43 16.25
CA ARG A 34 -12.81 -12.80 17.52
C ARG A 34 -12.75 -11.56 18.41
N HIS A 35 -13.35 -11.66 19.59
CA HIS A 35 -13.24 -10.66 20.64
C HIS A 35 -12.11 -11.05 21.58
N GLU A 36 -10.97 -10.37 21.43
CA GLU A 36 -9.84 -10.52 22.36
C GLU A 36 -9.86 -9.35 23.34
N THR A 37 -9.91 -9.63 24.63
CA THR A 37 -9.70 -8.63 25.66
C THR A 37 -8.21 -8.35 25.76
N PHE A 38 -7.79 -7.18 25.29
CA PHE A 38 -6.41 -6.74 25.43
C PHE A 38 -6.27 -5.99 26.75
N ASP A 39 -5.45 -6.53 27.65
CA ASP A 39 -5.04 -5.87 28.87
C ASP A 39 -3.68 -5.19 28.64
N ALA A 40 -3.67 -3.86 28.77
CA ALA A 40 -2.48 -3.05 28.56
C ALA A 40 -1.35 -3.44 29.51
N LYS A 41 -1.68 -3.82 30.75
CA LYS A 41 -0.71 -4.21 31.77
C LYS A 41 -0.06 -5.54 31.41
N ALA A 42 -0.88 -6.54 31.08
CA ALA A 42 -0.38 -7.87 30.69
C ALA A 42 0.53 -7.80 29.44
N SER A 43 0.20 -6.94 28.47
CA SER A 43 1.05 -6.76 27.29
C SER A 43 2.38 -6.06 27.59
N PHE A 44 2.39 -5.09 28.52
CA PHE A 44 3.61 -4.43 28.96
C PHE A 44 4.49 -5.38 29.77
N GLU A 45 3.89 -6.21 30.63
CA GLU A 45 4.58 -7.27 31.37
C GLU A 45 5.17 -8.33 30.42
N GLU A 46 4.45 -8.74 29.38
CA GLU A 46 4.97 -9.68 28.36
C GLU A 46 6.14 -9.08 27.56
N GLN A 47 6.08 -7.79 27.24
CA GLN A 47 7.19 -7.09 26.58
C GLN A 47 8.43 -6.99 27.48
N ILE A 48 8.25 -6.70 28.77
CA ILE A 48 9.32 -6.70 29.76
C ILE A 48 9.94 -8.11 29.87
N GLN A 49 9.11 -9.16 29.95
CA GLN A 49 9.59 -10.54 29.99
C GLN A 49 10.37 -10.96 28.74
N LYS A 50 9.96 -10.50 27.55
CA LYS A 50 10.70 -10.73 26.29
C LYS A 50 12.07 -10.05 26.32
N ILE A 51 12.13 -8.82 26.84
CA ILE A 51 13.40 -8.09 27.01
C ILE A 51 14.30 -8.80 28.04
N ASP A 52 13.74 -9.25 29.16
CA ASP A 52 14.48 -10.00 30.19
C ASP A 52 15.01 -11.34 29.66
N ALA A 53 14.23 -12.05 28.82
CA ALA A 53 14.66 -13.28 28.17
C ALA A 53 15.77 -13.06 27.13
N GLU A 54 15.72 -11.93 26.39
CA GLU A 54 16.79 -11.52 25.48
C GLU A 54 18.05 -11.07 26.24
N GLU A 55 17.89 -10.42 27.38
CA GLU A 55 18.99 -10.05 28.29
C GLU A 55 19.70 -11.31 28.81
N GLN A 56 18.95 -12.32 29.26
CA GLN A 56 19.51 -13.60 29.70
C GLN A 56 20.28 -14.32 28.58
N LYS A 57 19.77 -14.29 27.34
CA LYS A 57 20.48 -14.84 26.17
C LYS A 57 21.72 -14.05 25.79
N ALA A 58 21.67 -12.72 25.86
CA ALA A 58 22.83 -11.87 25.59
C ALA A 58 23.93 -12.11 26.63
N VAL A 59 23.55 -12.23 27.91
CA VAL A 59 24.48 -12.54 29.02
C VAL A 59 25.10 -13.93 28.85
N SER A 60 24.35 -14.95 28.40
CA SER A 60 24.91 -16.27 28.11
C SER A 60 25.88 -16.27 26.92
N ASP A 61 25.69 -15.35 25.97
CA ASP A 61 26.55 -15.15 24.80
C ASP A 61 27.74 -14.18 25.09
N GLY A 62 27.90 -13.72 26.34
CA GLY A 62 28.96 -12.80 26.76
C GLY A 62 28.80 -11.37 26.24
N LYS A 63 27.59 -10.97 25.83
CA LYS A 63 27.23 -9.64 25.33
C LYS A 63 26.33 -8.91 26.33
N THR A 64 26.39 -7.58 26.33
CA THR A 64 25.47 -6.74 27.10
C THR A 64 24.20 -6.45 26.30
N LEU A 65 23.09 -6.21 27.00
CA LEU A 65 21.85 -5.73 26.39
C LEU A 65 22.10 -4.37 25.70
N ASP A 66 21.47 -4.17 24.54
CA ASP A 66 21.51 -2.90 23.81
C ASP A 66 20.92 -1.76 24.65
N GLU A 67 21.58 -0.60 24.71
CA GLU A 67 21.18 0.55 25.53
C GLU A 67 19.75 1.00 25.21
N SER A 68 19.37 0.95 23.92
CA SER A 68 18.01 1.26 23.47
C SER A 68 16.94 0.34 24.08
N LYS A 69 17.26 -0.92 24.36
CA LYS A 69 16.32 -1.90 24.94
C LYS A 69 16.25 -1.77 26.46
N ALA A 70 17.36 -1.44 27.11
CA ALA A 70 17.39 -1.12 28.53
C ALA A 70 16.57 0.15 28.84
N ASP A 71 16.67 1.18 28.00
CA ASP A 71 15.86 2.39 28.11
C ASP A 71 14.37 2.12 27.84
N ALA A 72 14.05 1.29 26.85
CA ALA A 72 12.68 0.87 26.58
C ALA A 72 12.06 0.13 27.77
N ARG A 73 12.79 -0.81 28.38
CA ARG A 73 12.36 -1.50 29.60
C ARG A 73 12.04 -0.52 30.73
N LYS A 74 12.94 0.42 31.01
CA LYS A 74 12.75 1.41 32.07
C LYS A 74 11.52 2.31 31.82
N GLN A 75 11.27 2.68 30.57
CA GLN A 75 10.07 3.43 30.19
C GLN A 75 8.78 2.61 30.37
N LEU A 76 8.81 1.31 30.05
CA LEU A 76 7.68 0.41 30.24
C LEU A 76 7.36 0.20 31.72
N GLU A 77 8.38 -0.04 32.56
CA GLU A 77 8.23 -0.18 34.02
C GLU A 77 7.69 1.11 34.67
N THR A 78 8.15 2.27 34.21
CA THR A 78 7.68 3.58 34.72
C THR A 78 6.19 3.81 34.41
N ARG A 79 5.70 3.27 33.28
CA ARG A 79 4.31 3.44 32.83
C ARG A 79 3.37 2.35 33.34
N LEU A 80 3.88 1.26 33.89
CA LEU A 80 3.09 0.14 34.40
C LEU A 80 2.00 0.53 35.43
N PRO A 81 2.25 1.41 36.43
CA PRO A 81 1.21 1.79 37.39
C PRO A 81 0.09 2.64 36.77
N ASP A 82 0.35 3.37 35.68
CA ASP A 82 -0.65 4.20 34.99
C ASP A 82 -1.59 3.38 34.10
N LEU A 83 -1.29 2.09 33.88
CA LEU A 83 -2.01 1.20 32.97
C LEU A 83 -3.01 0.29 33.68
N GLU A 84 -3.15 0.38 35.01
CA GLU A 84 -4.07 -0.46 35.76
C GLU A 84 -5.53 -0.18 35.37
N GLY A 85 -6.22 -1.21 34.89
CA GLY A 85 -7.63 -1.13 34.48
C GLY A 85 -7.87 -0.66 33.05
N ILE A 86 -6.83 -0.34 32.28
CA ILE A 86 -6.97 0.00 30.86
C ILE A 86 -7.07 -1.30 30.05
N THR A 87 -8.31 -1.70 29.79
CA THR A 87 -8.63 -2.83 28.92
C THR A 87 -9.42 -2.34 27.73
N TRP A 88 -9.12 -2.88 26.54
CA TRP A 88 -9.96 -2.66 25.36
C TRP A 88 -10.20 -3.97 24.64
N THR A 89 -11.36 -4.07 24.01
CA THR A 89 -11.69 -5.22 23.18
C THR A 89 -11.12 -5.01 21.79
N LYS A 90 -10.15 -5.85 21.42
CA LYS A 90 -9.66 -5.94 20.05
C LYS A 90 -10.60 -6.86 19.27
N VAL A 91 -11.05 -6.37 18.13
CA VAL A 91 -12.04 -7.02 17.27
C VAL A 91 -11.30 -7.42 15.98
N SER A 92 -10.80 -8.65 15.93
CA SER A 92 -10.14 -9.21 14.73
C SER A 92 -11.13 -10.00 13.87
N SER A 93 -10.87 -10.06 12.57
CA SER A 93 -11.64 -10.94 11.68
C SER A 93 -11.17 -12.38 11.95
N ALA A 94 -12.10 -13.27 12.27
CA ALA A 94 -11.77 -14.69 12.46
C ALA A 94 -11.78 -15.41 11.11
N GLU A 95 -10.77 -16.23 10.85
CA GLU A 95 -10.75 -17.13 9.70
C GLU A 95 -11.62 -18.37 9.96
N ARG A 96 -11.96 -19.11 8.90
CA ARG A 96 -12.85 -20.27 9.01
C ARG A 96 -12.28 -21.37 9.93
N SER A 97 -10.97 -21.57 9.90
CA SER A 97 -10.27 -22.53 10.76
C SER A 97 -10.37 -22.19 12.25
N GLU A 98 -10.60 -20.92 12.58
CA GLU A 98 -10.63 -20.40 13.95
C GLU A 98 -12.03 -20.46 14.60
N LEU A 99 -13.04 -20.92 13.86
CA LEU A 99 -14.42 -21.02 14.34
C LEU A 99 -14.62 -22.14 15.37
N THR A 100 -13.75 -23.15 15.30
CA THR A 100 -13.76 -24.32 16.18
C THR A 100 -12.43 -24.40 16.89
N THR A 101 -12.46 -24.57 18.21
CA THR A 101 -11.27 -24.95 18.99
C THR A 101 -10.74 -26.31 18.51
N ASP A 102 -9.48 -26.66 18.80
CA ASP A 102 -8.86 -27.95 18.45
C ASP A 102 -9.70 -29.18 18.89
N ASP A 103 -10.60 -29.01 19.87
CA ASP A 103 -11.56 -30.01 20.36
C ASP A 103 -12.88 -30.09 19.56
N GLY A 104 -13.01 -29.34 18.46
CA GLY A 104 -14.20 -29.31 17.59
C GLY A 104 -15.41 -28.56 18.16
N GLN A 105 -15.28 -27.88 19.30
CA GLN A 105 -16.32 -27.05 19.90
C GLN A 105 -16.26 -25.60 19.37
N PRO A 106 -17.40 -24.89 19.26
CA PRO A 106 -17.42 -23.49 18.85
C PRO A 106 -16.67 -22.62 19.87
N ASP A 107 -15.70 -21.83 19.40
CA ASP A 107 -14.94 -20.93 20.27
C ASP A 107 -15.85 -19.80 20.80
N PRO A 108 -16.06 -19.66 22.12
CA PRO A 108 -16.93 -18.61 22.67
C PRO A 108 -16.39 -17.19 22.45
N ALA A 109 -15.10 -17.04 22.12
CA ALA A 109 -14.52 -15.75 21.74
C ALA A 109 -14.90 -15.32 20.32
N VAL A 110 -15.44 -16.23 19.50
CA VAL A 110 -15.76 -15.98 18.10
C VAL A 110 -17.26 -15.76 17.91
N VAL A 111 -17.64 -14.50 17.67
CA VAL A 111 -19.04 -14.07 17.59
C VAL A 111 -19.38 -13.70 16.15
N PHE A 112 -20.60 -14.04 15.74
CA PHE A 112 -21.12 -13.64 14.45
C PHE A 112 -21.36 -12.12 14.39
N SER A 113 -20.80 -11.46 13.37
CA SER A 113 -20.92 -10.01 13.20
C SER A 113 -21.79 -9.65 12.00
N TRP A 114 -22.96 -9.06 12.26
CA TRP A 114 -23.87 -8.59 11.22
C TRP A 114 -23.27 -7.48 10.35
N SER A 115 -22.56 -6.51 10.94
CA SER A 115 -21.96 -5.40 10.19
C SER A 115 -20.89 -5.89 9.21
N ARG A 116 -20.02 -6.81 9.63
CA ARG A 116 -18.99 -7.41 8.76
C ARG A 116 -19.59 -8.32 7.70
N THR A 117 -20.66 -9.04 8.03
CA THR A 117 -21.41 -9.87 7.07
C THR A 117 -21.98 -9.00 5.96
N ILE A 118 -22.64 -7.89 6.30
CA ILE A 118 -23.15 -6.95 5.29
C ILE A 118 -21.99 -6.38 4.45
N GLY A 119 -20.88 -5.99 5.09
CA GLY A 119 -19.69 -5.52 4.39
C GLY A 119 -19.09 -6.56 3.42
N LEU A 120 -19.04 -7.83 3.83
CA LEU A 120 -18.58 -8.95 3.01
C LEU A 120 -19.45 -9.13 1.76
N TRP A 121 -20.78 -9.06 1.91
CA TRP A 121 -21.71 -9.14 0.79
C TRP A 121 -21.59 -7.93 -0.16
N ILE A 122 -21.46 -6.72 0.38
CA ILE A 122 -21.24 -5.51 -0.43
C ILE A 122 -19.91 -5.64 -1.20
N ALA A 123 -18.85 -6.11 -0.56
CA ALA A 123 -17.55 -6.31 -1.20
C ALA A 123 -17.59 -7.41 -2.28
N ALA A 124 -18.28 -8.53 -2.03
CA ALA A 124 -18.46 -9.60 -3.02
C ALA A 124 -19.27 -9.14 -4.23
N LEU A 125 -20.40 -8.46 -4.00
CA LEU A 125 -21.22 -7.89 -5.07
C LEU A 125 -20.45 -6.80 -5.85
N GLY A 126 -19.68 -5.95 -5.17
CA GLY A 126 -18.81 -4.97 -5.82
C GLY A 126 -17.73 -5.62 -6.69
N THR A 127 -17.10 -6.69 -6.20
CA THR A 127 -16.11 -7.47 -6.97
C THR A 127 -16.73 -8.11 -8.21
N LEU A 128 -17.91 -8.72 -8.07
CA LEU A 128 -18.67 -9.27 -9.19
C LEU A 128 -19.11 -8.18 -10.18
N ALA A 129 -19.53 -7.01 -9.70
CA ALA A 129 -19.94 -5.89 -10.53
C ALA A 129 -18.79 -5.36 -11.39
N ILE A 130 -17.57 -5.29 -10.84
CA ILE A 130 -16.37 -4.93 -11.61
C ILE A 130 -16.03 -6.04 -12.62
N MET A 131 -16.05 -7.31 -12.20
CA MET A 131 -15.79 -8.45 -13.10
C MET A 131 -16.83 -8.60 -14.21
N SER A 132 -18.04 -8.05 -14.05
CA SER A 132 -19.05 -8.01 -15.12
C SER A 132 -18.55 -7.30 -16.38
N PHE A 133 -17.52 -6.45 -16.29
CA PHE A 133 -16.86 -5.84 -17.45
C PHE A 133 -16.36 -6.88 -18.46
N LEU A 134 -15.96 -8.08 -17.99
CA LEU A 134 -15.48 -9.14 -18.86
C LEU A 134 -16.53 -9.58 -19.90
N TRP A 135 -17.81 -9.34 -19.61
CA TRP A 135 -18.93 -9.66 -20.51
C TRP A 135 -19.39 -8.44 -21.33
N GLY A 136 -18.85 -7.24 -21.09
CA GLY A 136 -19.22 -5.99 -21.77
C GLY A 136 -19.82 -4.92 -20.83
N ASP A 137 -20.38 -3.86 -21.42
CA ASP A 137 -20.94 -2.71 -20.70
C ASP A 137 -22.27 -3.04 -20.00
N ASN A 138 -22.21 -3.32 -18.70
CA ASN A 138 -23.37 -3.57 -17.86
C ASN A 138 -23.65 -2.40 -16.90
N VAL A 139 -24.90 -2.20 -16.48
CA VAL A 139 -25.30 -1.19 -15.50
C VAL A 139 -24.56 -1.39 -14.17
N PHE A 140 -24.37 -2.66 -13.75
CA PHE A 140 -23.63 -2.99 -12.54
C PHE A 140 -22.17 -2.54 -12.60
N TYR A 141 -21.51 -2.72 -13.75
CA TYR A 141 -20.13 -2.25 -13.94
C TYR A 141 -20.06 -0.72 -13.87
N LYS A 142 -20.93 -0.01 -14.59
CA LYS A 142 -20.97 1.46 -14.59
C LYS A 142 -21.26 2.05 -13.21
N LEU A 143 -22.12 1.39 -12.43
CA LEU A 143 -22.38 1.77 -11.04
C LEU A 143 -21.12 1.59 -10.18
N ALA A 144 -20.46 0.43 -10.27
CA ALA A 144 -19.25 0.16 -9.52
C ALA A 144 -18.12 1.13 -9.89
N GLU A 145 -17.93 1.40 -11.19
CA GLU A 145 -16.99 2.39 -11.70
C GLU A 145 -17.29 3.79 -11.15
N ALA A 146 -18.54 4.25 -11.24
CA ALA A 146 -18.94 5.56 -10.72
C ALA A 146 -18.73 5.69 -9.20
N VAL A 147 -19.01 4.64 -8.43
CA VAL A 147 -18.77 4.60 -6.98
C VAL A 147 -17.27 4.67 -6.69
N VAL A 148 -16.44 3.87 -7.36
CA VAL A 148 -14.99 3.84 -7.13
C VAL A 148 -14.34 5.17 -7.53
N VAL A 149 -14.67 5.70 -8.71
CA VAL A 149 -14.13 6.98 -9.19
C VAL A 149 -14.63 8.13 -8.31
N GLY A 150 -15.92 8.14 -7.95
CA GLY A 150 -16.51 9.14 -7.08
C GLY A 150 -15.91 9.15 -5.68
N ALA A 151 -15.75 7.97 -5.05
CA ALA A 151 -15.11 7.84 -3.75
C ALA A 151 -13.63 8.27 -3.79
N SER A 152 -12.91 7.91 -4.86
CA SER A 152 -11.50 8.32 -5.04
C SER A 152 -11.38 9.83 -5.20
N ALA A 153 -12.24 10.46 -6.01
CA ALA A 153 -12.28 11.90 -6.18
C ALA A 153 -12.66 12.63 -4.88
N ALA A 154 -13.65 12.11 -4.14
CA ALA A 154 -14.05 12.65 -2.85
C ALA A 154 -12.93 12.54 -1.81
N TYR A 155 -12.26 11.39 -1.72
CA TYR A 155 -11.11 11.21 -0.83
C TYR A 155 -9.99 12.20 -1.17
N ALA A 156 -9.62 12.31 -2.45
CA ALA A 156 -8.59 13.25 -2.89
C ALA A 156 -8.98 14.71 -2.55
N MET A 157 -10.25 15.08 -2.70
CA MET A 157 -10.75 16.41 -2.33
C MET A 157 -10.65 16.66 -0.82
N VAL A 158 -11.10 15.71 0.01
CA VAL A 158 -11.06 15.83 1.47
C VAL A 158 -9.62 15.92 1.96
N VAL A 159 -8.74 15.05 1.47
CA VAL A 159 -7.31 15.08 1.80
C VAL A 159 -6.69 16.39 1.34
N GLY A 160 -6.94 16.83 0.11
CA GLY A 160 -6.41 18.08 -0.41
C GLY A 160 -6.89 19.31 0.37
N PHE A 161 -8.15 19.33 0.81
CA PHE A 161 -8.70 20.39 1.66
C PHE A 161 -8.01 20.42 3.03
N TRP A 162 -7.96 19.27 3.72
CA TRP A 162 -7.40 19.20 5.07
C TRP A 162 -5.88 19.42 5.09
N THR A 163 -5.15 18.78 4.19
CA THR A 163 -3.69 18.89 4.14
C THR A 163 -3.24 20.19 3.49
N GLY A 164 -3.83 20.57 2.35
CA GLY A 164 -3.41 21.74 1.59
C GLY A 164 -3.88 23.06 2.22
N ILE A 165 -5.17 23.17 2.53
CA ILE A 165 -5.77 24.43 2.99
C ILE A 165 -5.67 24.56 4.50
N ILE A 166 -6.12 23.57 5.27
CA ILE A 166 -6.15 23.71 6.73
C ILE A 166 -4.74 23.61 7.31
N GLN A 167 -4.01 22.52 7.04
CA GLN A 167 -2.70 22.29 7.65
C GLN A 167 -1.59 23.16 7.04
N ASN A 168 -1.40 23.12 5.72
CA ASN A 168 -0.26 23.79 5.09
C ASN A 168 -0.44 25.31 4.94
N LEU A 169 -1.64 25.78 4.63
CA LEU A 169 -1.91 27.21 4.44
C LEU A 169 -2.27 27.89 5.77
N PHE A 170 -3.38 27.51 6.38
CA PHE A 170 -3.85 28.19 7.60
C PHE A 170 -3.02 27.83 8.84
N GLY A 171 -2.55 26.59 8.95
CA GLY A 171 -1.68 26.18 10.06
C GLY A 171 -0.37 26.97 10.15
N LYS A 172 0.13 27.50 9.02
CA LYS A 172 1.35 28.33 8.97
C LYS A 172 1.07 29.84 8.97
N LEU A 173 -0.05 30.25 8.38
CA LEU A 173 -0.43 31.66 8.32
C LEU A 173 -1.01 32.17 9.64
N ILE A 174 -1.85 31.38 10.31
CA ILE A 174 -2.52 31.76 11.57
C ILE A 174 -2.42 30.62 12.59
N PRO A 175 -1.20 30.28 13.07
CA PRO A 175 -0.98 29.12 13.94
C PRO A 175 -1.70 29.22 15.29
N SER A 176 -1.89 30.41 15.84
CA SER A 176 -2.58 30.62 17.13
C SER A 176 -4.06 30.21 17.06
N VAL A 177 -4.81 30.76 16.09
CA VAL A 177 -6.24 30.48 15.92
C VAL A 177 -6.48 29.02 15.52
N MET A 178 -5.60 28.47 14.66
CA MET A 178 -5.73 27.08 14.22
C MET A 178 -5.46 26.09 15.35
N ARG A 179 -4.53 26.38 16.26
CA ARG A 179 -4.27 25.55 17.44
C ARG A 179 -5.50 25.46 18.35
N ASP A 180 -6.17 26.57 18.58
CA ASP A 180 -7.29 26.64 19.51
C ASP A 180 -8.58 26.00 18.94
N THR A 181 -8.71 25.92 17.62
CA THR A 181 -9.95 25.49 16.97
C THR A 181 -9.88 24.09 16.35
N VAL A 182 -8.89 23.84 15.48
CA VAL A 182 -8.93 22.72 14.51
C VAL A 182 -7.70 21.81 14.60
N LEU A 183 -6.55 22.32 15.05
CA LEU A 183 -5.25 21.64 15.03
C LEU A 183 -4.55 21.73 16.40
N PRO A 184 -5.07 21.08 17.45
CA PRO A 184 -4.52 21.18 18.81
C PRO A 184 -3.08 20.65 18.94
N GLY A 185 -2.60 19.85 17.98
CA GLY A 185 -1.24 19.30 17.96
C GLY A 185 -0.15 20.21 17.37
N LEU A 186 -0.45 21.46 17.01
CA LEU A 186 0.54 22.40 16.47
C LEU A 186 1.56 22.83 17.54
N PRO A 187 2.88 22.72 17.31
CA PRO A 187 3.90 23.13 18.26
C PRO A 187 3.73 24.57 18.73
N SER A 188 3.91 24.81 20.04
CA SER A 188 3.75 26.13 20.67
C SER A 188 4.67 27.22 20.10
N THR A 189 5.79 26.80 19.50
CA THR A 189 6.87 27.64 18.97
C THR A 189 6.68 28.10 17.53
N GLN A 190 5.60 27.68 16.85
CA GLN A 190 5.40 28.04 15.45
C GLN A 190 4.91 29.49 15.31
N HIS A 191 5.72 30.33 14.65
CA HIS A 191 5.39 31.72 14.36
C HIS A 191 4.62 31.85 13.04
N THR A 192 3.85 32.94 12.90
CA THR A 192 3.15 33.28 11.66
C THR A 192 4.13 33.50 10.52
N GLU A 193 4.01 32.67 9.48
CA GLU A 193 4.79 32.79 8.25
C GLU A 193 4.03 33.61 7.21
N TRP A 194 4.32 34.91 7.12
CA TRP A 194 3.64 35.84 6.21
C TRP A 194 3.79 35.51 4.72
N ILE A 195 4.79 34.71 4.34
CA ILE A 195 4.97 34.26 2.95
C ILE A 195 3.78 33.44 2.43
N TYR A 196 3.01 32.81 3.34
CA TYR A 196 1.83 32.01 3.00
C TYR A 196 0.62 32.86 2.54
N VAL A 197 0.70 34.19 2.63
CA VAL A 197 -0.27 35.09 1.99
C VAL A 197 -0.28 34.92 0.47
N ILE A 198 0.86 34.62 -0.15
CA ILE A 198 0.94 34.40 -1.61
C ILE A 198 0.11 33.17 -2.00
N PRO A 199 0.33 31.97 -1.41
CA PRO A 199 -0.56 30.82 -1.57
C PRO A 199 -2.03 31.10 -1.25
N LEU A 200 -2.34 31.92 -0.24
CA LEU A 200 -3.73 32.29 0.08
C LEU A 200 -4.39 33.03 -1.09
N VAL A 201 -3.72 34.07 -1.60
CA VAL A 201 -4.20 34.84 -2.75
C VAL A 201 -4.38 33.93 -3.95
N LEU A 202 -3.39 33.08 -4.27
CA LEU A 202 -3.50 32.13 -5.39
C LEU A 202 -4.65 31.12 -5.20
N SER A 203 -4.91 30.68 -3.97
CA SER A 203 -6.02 29.77 -3.64
C SER A 203 -7.37 30.45 -3.82
N VAL A 204 -7.50 31.71 -3.41
CA VAL A 204 -8.70 32.52 -3.60
C VAL A 204 -8.93 32.77 -5.11
N LEU A 205 -7.90 33.11 -5.87
CA LEU A 205 -7.98 33.30 -7.33
C LEU A 205 -8.42 32.01 -8.06
N MET A 206 -8.09 30.84 -7.53
CA MET A 206 -8.56 29.54 -8.06
C MET A 206 -10.07 29.36 -7.92
N LEU A 207 -10.73 29.98 -6.93
CA LEU A 207 -12.19 29.89 -6.75
C LEU A 207 -12.97 30.57 -7.90
N TRP A 208 -12.36 31.52 -8.62
CA TRP A 208 -12.99 32.12 -9.81
C TRP A 208 -13.20 31.13 -10.96
N ARG A 209 -12.62 29.92 -10.86
CA ARG A 209 -12.90 28.82 -11.79
C ARG A 209 -14.34 28.30 -11.68
N LEU A 210 -14.99 28.47 -10.54
CA LEU A 210 -16.40 28.11 -10.37
C LEU A 210 -17.35 29.10 -11.07
N ALA A 211 -16.87 30.32 -11.37
CA ALA A 211 -17.65 31.32 -12.09
C ALA A 211 -17.44 31.19 -13.61
N PRO A 212 -18.51 31.11 -14.43
CA PRO A 212 -18.39 30.91 -15.88
C PRO A 212 -17.67 32.08 -16.60
N ALA A 213 -17.67 33.28 -16.04
CA ALA A 213 -17.04 34.47 -16.62
C ALA A 213 -15.61 34.76 -16.10
N GLY A 214 -15.12 34.02 -15.08
CA GLY A 214 -13.88 34.30 -14.35
C GLY A 214 -12.65 33.50 -14.78
N GLY A 215 -12.77 32.67 -15.83
CA GLY A 215 -11.76 31.65 -16.15
C GLY A 215 -10.33 32.17 -16.37
N TRP A 216 -10.15 33.40 -16.85
CA TRP A 216 -8.82 33.98 -17.09
C TRP A 216 -8.02 34.23 -15.80
N ILE A 217 -8.70 34.55 -14.69
CA ILE A 217 -8.08 34.82 -13.39
C ILE A 217 -7.48 33.54 -12.82
N SER A 218 -8.20 32.42 -12.99
CA SER A 218 -7.74 31.09 -12.53
C SER A 218 -6.52 30.55 -13.29
N ARG A 219 -6.17 31.14 -14.44
CA ARG A 219 -4.99 30.73 -15.24
C ARG A 219 -3.67 31.10 -14.56
N TRP A 220 -3.63 32.17 -13.77
CA TRP A 220 -2.42 32.58 -13.06
C TRP A 220 -1.99 31.56 -11.99
N PRO A 221 -2.86 31.14 -11.05
CA PRO A 221 -2.54 30.03 -10.16
C PRO A 221 -2.18 28.74 -10.89
N LEU A 222 -2.85 28.43 -12.02
CA LEU A 222 -2.55 27.22 -12.79
C LEU A 222 -1.15 27.29 -13.44
N ALA A 223 -0.76 28.43 -14.00
CA ALA A 223 0.57 28.64 -14.56
C ALA A 223 1.65 28.52 -13.48
N PHE A 224 1.42 29.12 -12.31
CA PHE A 224 2.31 28.96 -11.16
C PHE A 224 2.41 27.49 -10.73
N PHE A 225 1.27 26.81 -10.59
CA PHE A 225 1.22 25.40 -10.19
C PHE A 225 1.96 24.49 -11.19
N ILE A 226 1.72 24.65 -12.49
CA ILE A 226 2.40 23.87 -13.54
C ILE A 226 3.90 24.19 -13.56
N GLY A 227 4.28 25.46 -13.50
CA GLY A 227 5.69 25.86 -13.49
C GLY A 227 6.46 25.35 -12.27
N ALA A 228 5.87 25.47 -11.07
CA ALA A 228 6.45 24.98 -9.84
C ALA A 228 6.56 23.45 -9.82
N THR A 229 5.49 22.74 -10.22
CA THR A 229 5.51 21.27 -10.28
C THR A 229 6.50 20.76 -11.32
N ALA A 230 6.57 21.36 -12.51
CA ALA A 230 7.57 21.02 -13.51
C ALA A 230 9.00 21.27 -13.02
N GLY A 231 9.26 22.40 -12.35
CA GLY A 231 10.56 22.73 -11.77
C GLY A 231 10.99 21.74 -10.69
N ILE A 232 10.11 21.45 -9.72
CA ILE A 232 10.38 20.47 -8.66
C ILE A 232 10.62 19.09 -9.25
N ARG A 233 9.79 18.66 -10.22
CA ARG A 233 9.95 17.37 -10.88
C ARG A 233 11.27 17.30 -11.63
N LEU A 234 11.66 18.34 -12.38
CA LEU A 234 12.94 18.39 -13.09
C LEU A 234 14.11 18.16 -12.13
N VAL A 235 14.15 18.88 -11.01
CA VAL A 235 15.22 18.73 -10.01
C VAL A 235 15.19 17.34 -9.38
N ALA A 236 14.01 16.84 -9.02
CA ALA A 236 13.86 15.51 -8.43
C ALA A 236 14.29 14.39 -9.41
N TYR A 237 13.95 14.51 -10.69
CA TYR A 237 14.40 13.59 -11.74
C TYR A 237 15.92 13.65 -11.92
N LEU A 238 16.53 14.84 -11.88
CA LEU A 238 17.98 14.97 -11.99
C LEU A 238 18.70 14.35 -10.78
N ASP A 239 18.20 14.56 -9.56
CA ASP A 239 18.83 14.06 -8.35
C ASP A 239 18.62 12.55 -8.18
N ALA A 240 17.36 12.09 -8.16
CA ALA A 240 17.00 10.71 -7.85
C ALA A 240 17.19 9.77 -9.04
N ASP A 241 16.83 10.19 -10.26
CA ASP A 241 16.95 9.31 -11.41
C ASP A 241 18.31 9.44 -12.09
N PHE A 242 18.79 10.66 -12.36
CA PHE A 242 20.05 10.78 -13.11
C PHE A 242 21.29 10.58 -12.24
N VAL A 243 21.46 11.37 -11.18
CA VAL A 243 22.66 11.34 -10.34
C VAL A 243 22.73 10.05 -9.53
N GLN A 244 21.63 9.64 -8.88
CA GLN A 244 21.64 8.42 -8.08
C GLN A 244 21.85 7.16 -8.92
N GLN A 245 21.29 7.06 -10.14
CA GLN A 245 21.55 5.90 -11.01
C GLN A 245 23.03 5.83 -11.45
N ILE A 246 23.65 6.98 -11.74
CA ILE A 246 25.10 7.03 -12.02
C ILE A 246 25.89 6.58 -10.79
N ALA A 247 25.60 7.16 -9.62
CA ALA A 247 26.28 6.82 -8.37
C ALA A 247 26.13 5.34 -8.01
N ASN A 248 24.93 4.78 -8.17
CA ASN A 248 24.65 3.35 -7.94
C ASN A 248 25.41 2.44 -8.93
N THR A 249 25.85 2.96 -10.08
CA THR A 249 26.66 2.20 -11.04
C THR A 249 28.17 2.29 -10.72
N ILE A 250 28.59 3.24 -9.87
CA ILE A 250 29.97 3.36 -9.37
C ILE A 250 30.13 2.42 -8.16
N MET A 251 30.19 1.12 -8.45
CA MET A 251 30.34 0.06 -7.45
C MET A 251 31.71 -0.63 -7.56
N PRO A 252 32.28 -1.13 -6.44
CA PRO A 252 33.53 -1.88 -6.50
C PRO A 252 33.33 -3.20 -7.25
N LEU A 253 34.15 -3.44 -8.27
CA LEU A 253 34.12 -4.67 -9.08
C LEU A 253 34.50 -5.91 -8.27
N ILE A 254 35.34 -5.74 -7.27
CA ILE A 254 35.79 -6.80 -6.36
C ILE A 254 35.32 -6.43 -4.96
N VAL A 255 34.39 -7.22 -4.42
CA VAL A 255 33.85 -7.04 -3.07
C VAL A 255 34.55 -8.03 -2.15
N SER A 256 35.43 -7.53 -1.29
CA SER A 256 36.06 -8.29 -0.22
C SER A 256 35.55 -7.79 1.14
N ASP A 257 34.98 -8.69 1.95
CA ASP A 257 34.65 -8.38 3.33
C ASP A 257 35.77 -8.86 4.26
N ASN A 258 36.13 -8.02 5.23
CA ASN A 258 37.23 -8.24 6.17
C ASN A 258 36.98 -9.45 7.10
N LYS A 259 35.74 -9.97 7.16
CA LYS A 259 35.33 -11.09 8.03
C LYS A 259 35.02 -12.41 7.31
N GLN A 260 34.77 -12.40 6.00
CA GLN A 260 34.33 -13.59 5.24
C GLN A 260 35.12 -13.83 3.94
N GLY A 261 36.15 -13.04 3.64
CA GLY A 261 36.96 -13.19 2.43
C GLY A 261 36.27 -12.62 1.18
N LEU A 262 36.65 -13.13 0.00
CA LEU A 262 36.12 -12.68 -1.29
C LEU A 262 34.68 -13.14 -1.48
N MET A 263 33.75 -12.18 -1.57
CA MET A 263 32.36 -12.47 -1.90
C MET A 263 32.22 -12.58 -3.42
N ILE A 264 32.39 -13.81 -3.93
CA ILE A 264 32.39 -14.10 -5.37
C ILE A 264 31.02 -13.74 -5.99
N GLY A 265 29.92 -14.03 -5.29
CA GLY A 265 28.57 -13.78 -5.79
C GLY A 265 28.28 -12.29 -6.04
N SER A 266 28.63 -11.41 -5.10
CA SER A 266 28.44 -9.96 -5.26
C SER A 266 29.41 -9.37 -6.30
N SER A 267 30.65 -9.87 -6.36
CA SER A 267 31.63 -9.42 -7.36
C SER A 267 31.19 -9.76 -8.78
N ILE A 268 30.62 -10.95 -9.01
CA ILE A 268 30.03 -11.33 -10.31
C ILE A 268 28.84 -10.43 -10.65
N ALA A 269 27.93 -10.19 -9.70
CA ALA A 269 26.78 -9.33 -9.91
C ALA A 269 27.20 -7.91 -10.33
N ASN A 270 28.16 -7.31 -9.62
CA ASN A 270 28.69 -5.99 -9.93
C ASN A 270 29.34 -5.95 -11.32
N PHE A 271 30.08 -7.00 -11.68
CA PHE A 271 30.68 -7.13 -13.01
C PHE A 271 29.63 -7.20 -14.14
N ILE A 272 28.55 -7.96 -13.93
CA ILE A 272 27.42 -8.06 -14.86
C ILE A 272 26.74 -6.69 -15.03
N ILE A 273 26.51 -5.95 -13.94
CA ILE A 273 25.89 -4.63 -13.99
C ILE A 273 26.76 -3.65 -14.78
N VAL A 274 28.05 -3.54 -14.44
CA VAL A 274 28.97 -2.60 -15.12
C VAL A 274 29.09 -2.95 -16.61
N THR A 275 29.25 -4.23 -16.93
CA THR A 275 29.33 -4.69 -18.33
C THR A 275 28.02 -4.45 -19.08
N GLY A 276 26.87 -4.70 -18.42
CA GLY A 276 25.54 -4.46 -18.97
C GLY A 276 25.31 -2.98 -19.28
N VAL A 277 25.67 -2.07 -18.36
CA VAL A 277 25.54 -0.62 -18.56
C VAL A 277 26.45 -0.15 -19.71
N LEU A 278 27.73 -0.56 -19.73
CA LEU A 278 28.66 -0.17 -20.79
C LEU A 278 28.19 -0.65 -22.17
N THR A 279 27.75 -1.90 -22.28
CA THR A 279 27.25 -2.46 -23.55
C THR A 279 25.93 -1.82 -24.00
N CYS A 280 25.02 -1.48 -23.07
CA CYS A 280 23.80 -0.73 -23.38
C CYS A 280 24.09 0.70 -23.83
N LEU A 281 25.05 1.39 -23.18
CA LEU A 281 25.48 2.72 -23.60
C LEU A 281 26.07 2.68 -25.02
N VAL A 282 26.90 1.68 -25.34
CA VAL A 282 27.43 1.49 -26.70
C VAL A 282 26.31 1.29 -27.72
N TYR A 283 25.24 0.56 -27.38
CA TYR A 283 24.08 0.38 -28.27
C TYR A 283 23.32 1.68 -28.56
N PHE A 284 23.12 2.54 -27.55
CA PHE A 284 22.43 3.82 -27.71
C PHE A 284 23.31 4.95 -28.27
N PHE A 285 24.62 4.73 -28.35
CA PHE A 285 25.56 5.72 -28.84
C PHE A 285 25.59 5.74 -30.36
N PHE A 286 24.69 6.53 -30.97
CA PHE A 286 24.53 6.62 -32.42
C PHE A 286 25.71 7.27 -33.18
N SER A 287 26.70 7.84 -32.48
CA SER A 287 27.78 8.60 -33.13
C SER A 287 28.87 7.74 -33.77
N PHE A 288 28.89 6.42 -33.55
CA PHE A 288 29.83 5.50 -34.21
C PHE A 288 29.07 4.49 -35.06
N GLU A 289 29.62 4.16 -36.23
CA GLU A 289 29.09 3.07 -37.05
C GLU A 289 29.28 1.73 -36.33
N HIS A 290 28.19 0.97 -36.14
CA HIS A 290 28.17 -0.32 -35.45
C HIS A 290 28.84 -1.44 -36.27
N THR A 291 30.13 -1.31 -36.55
CA THR A 291 30.94 -2.28 -37.29
C THR A 291 31.97 -2.95 -36.36
N GLY A 292 32.34 -4.22 -36.66
CA GLY A 292 33.37 -4.94 -35.91
C GLY A 292 33.06 -5.17 -34.42
N ALA A 293 34.03 -4.89 -33.55
CA ALA A 293 33.95 -5.13 -32.10
C ALA A 293 32.85 -4.29 -31.40
N VAL A 294 32.62 -3.06 -31.87
CA VAL A 294 31.58 -2.17 -31.36
C VAL A 294 30.19 -2.73 -31.67
N GLY A 295 30.01 -3.33 -32.85
CA GLY A 295 28.76 -4.00 -33.23
C GLY A 295 28.44 -5.24 -32.38
N THR A 296 29.46 -6.01 -31.98
CA THR A 296 29.28 -7.15 -31.06
C THR A 296 28.93 -6.70 -29.64
N ALA A 297 29.60 -5.66 -29.13
CA ALA A 297 29.27 -5.07 -27.82
C ALA A 297 27.85 -4.49 -27.80
N ALA A 298 27.44 -3.78 -28.85
CA ALA A 298 26.06 -3.29 -29.00
C ALA A 298 25.06 -4.46 -29.05
N ARG A 299 25.38 -5.57 -29.71
CA ARG A 299 24.52 -6.76 -29.73
C ARG A 299 24.31 -7.35 -28.33
N VAL A 300 25.36 -7.43 -27.51
CA VAL A 300 25.23 -7.84 -26.11
C VAL A 300 24.33 -6.87 -25.33
N GLY A 301 24.48 -5.56 -25.56
CA GLY A 301 23.59 -4.54 -25.00
C GLY A 301 22.12 -4.77 -25.37
N ILE A 302 21.82 -5.14 -26.63
CA ILE A 302 20.45 -5.48 -27.06
C ILE A 302 19.89 -6.66 -26.24
N TRP A 303 20.69 -7.71 -26.01
CA TRP A 303 20.25 -8.84 -25.17
C TRP A 303 19.94 -8.39 -23.74
N PHE A 304 20.78 -7.55 -23.14
CA PHE A 304 20.51 -6.96 -21.83
C PHE A 304 19.20 -6.14 -21.82
N LEU A 305 18.96 -5.32 -22.84
CA LEU A 305 17.72 -4.55 -22.98
C LEU A 305 16.49 -5.45 -23.14
N MET A 306 16.58 -6.49 -23.98
CA MET A 306 15.47 -7.43 -24.17
C MET A 306 15.13 -8.19 -22.88
N ILE A 307 16.14 -8.61 -22.12
CA ILE A 307 15.94 -9.32 -20.84
C ILE A 307 15.33 -8.36 -19.80
N THR A 308 15.87 -7.15 -19.65
CA THR A 308 15.40 -6.18 -18.65
C THR A 308 13.99 -5.66 -18.97
N PHE A 309 13.70 -5.31 -20.22
CA PHE A 309 12.35 -4.95 -20.65
C PHE A 309 11.38 -6.13 -20.57
N GLY A 310 11.83 -7.34 -20.92
CA GLY A 310 11.05 -8.57 -20.78
C GLY A 310 10.67 -8.86 -19.33
N ALA A 311 11.62 -8.71 -18.40
CA ALA A 311 11.37 -8.82 -16.96
C ALA A 311 10.39 -7.73 -16.48
N GLY A 312 10.59 -6.47 -16.90
CA GLY A 312 9.68 -5.35 -16.58
C GLY A 312 8.25 -5.61 -17.04
N PHE A 313 8.06 -6.07 -18.28
CA PHE A 313 6.75 -6.48 -18.78
C PHE A 313 6.19 -7.64 -17.97
N GLY A 314 7.00 -8.67 -17.69
CA GLY A 314 6.61 -9.83 -16.88
C GLY A 314 6.12 -9.46 -15.48
N PHE A 315 6.78 -8.53 -14.80
CA PHE A 315 6.35 -8.03 -13.49
C PHE A 315 4.96 -7.39 -13.53
N THR A 316 4.65 -6.62 -14.57
CA THR A 316 3.31 -6.01 -14.69
C THR A 316 2.21 -7.04 -14.93
N VAL A 317 2.50 -8.09 -15.72
CA VAL A 317 1.57 -9.19 -15.96
C VAL A 317 1.36 -10.01 -14.68
N MET A 318 2.45 -10.35 -13.98
CA MET A 318 2.40 -11.04 -12.70
C MET A 318 1.56 -10.27 -11.69
N GLY A 319 1.77 -8.95 -11.57
CA GLY A 319 0.99 -8.10 -10.67
C GLY A 319 -0.52 -8.13 -10.98
N ARG A 320 -0.90 -8.06 -12.26
CA ARG A 320 -2.32 -8.14 -12.66
C ARG A 320 -2.93 -9.51 -12.39
N ILE A 321 -2.21 -10.60 -12.67
CA ILE A 321 -2.66 -11.97 -12.39
C ILE A 321 -2.78 -12.19 -10.87
N ALA A 322 -1.81 -11.70 -10.09
CA ALA A 322 -1.85 -11.79 -8.64
C ALA A 322 -3.07 -11.07 -8.05
N LEU A 323 -3.39 -9.86 -8.53
CA LEU A 323 -4.60 -9.14 -8.12
C LEU A 323 -5.88 -9.90 -8.47
N ILE A 324 -5.98 -10.47 -9.67
CA ILE A 324 -7.15 -11.28 -10.07
C ILE A 324 -7.25 -12.54 -9.21
N SER A 325 -6.13 -13.23 -8.98
CA SER A 325 -6.05 -14.41 -8.12
C SER A 325 -6.53 -14.10 -6.70
N ASP A 326 -6.09 -12.97 -6.15
CA ASP A 326 -6.51 -12.49 -4.83
C ASP A 326 -8.01 -12.17 -4.78
N ARG A 327 -8.59 -11.59 -5.84
CA ARG A 327 -10.04 -11.38 -5.93
C ARG A 327 -10.82 -12.70 -6.03
N PHE A 328 -10.30 -13.72 -6.73
CA PHE A 328 -10.90 -15.05 -6.74
C PHE A 328 -10.77 -15.74 -5.40
N ASN A 329 -9.64 -15.59 -4.71
CA ASN A 329 -9.43 -16.12 -3.37
C ASN A 329 -10.49 -15.56 -2.41
N PHE A 330 -10.67 -14.25 -2.41
CA PHE A 330 -11.73 -13.59 -1.64
C PHE A 330 -13.13 -14.12 -1.98
N LEU A 331 -13.47 -14.24 -3.28
CA LEU A 331 -14.82 -14.68 -3.69
C LEU A 331 -15.08 -16.15 -3.30
N PHE A 332 -14.10 -17.03 -3.50
CA PHE A 332 -14.25 -18.47 -3.31
C PHE A 332 -14.11 -18.88 -1.85
N TYR A 333 -13.14 -18.33 -1.12
CA TYR A 333 -12.83 -18.78 0.22
C TYR A 333 -13.46 -17.88 1.29
N ASP A 334 -13.37 -16.56 1.16
CA ASP A 334 -13.85 -15.67 2.22
C ASP A 334 -15.36 -15.42 2.14
N TRP A 335 -15.89 -15.28 0.92
CA TRP A 335 -17.32 -15.10 0.70
C TRP A 335 -18.05 -16.42 0.53
N LEU A 336 -17.63 -17.23 -0.44
CA LEU A 336 -18.22 -18.53 -0.75
C LEU A 336 -17.56 -19.64 0.05
N TRP A 337 -16.73 -19.45 1.09
CA TRP A 337 -16.37 -20.52 2.06
C TRP A 337 -16.09 -21.91 1.45
N LEU A 338 -15.45 -21.96 0.28
CA LEU A 338 -15.02 -23.20 -0.32
C LEU A 338 -13.83 -23.73 0.49
N PRO A 339 -13.61 -25.06 0.55
CA PRO A 339 -12.43 -25.60 1.22
C PRO A 339 -11.17 -25.05 0.55
N ARG A 340 -10.26 -24.45 1.33
CA ARG A 340 -8.96 -23.99 0.83
C ARG A 340 -8.05 -25.21 0.63
N PRO A 341 -7.63 -25.52 -0.61
CA PRO A 341 -6.72 -26.65 -0.85
C PRO A 341 -5.38 -26.40 -0.14
N GLY A 342 -5.01 -27.28 0.79
CA GLY A 342 -3.73 -27.25 1.52
C GLY A 342 -3.74 -26.53 2.88
N ILE A 343 -4.85 -25.93 3.32
CA ILE A 343 -5.02 -25.33 4.65
C ILE A 343 -6.14 -26.02 5.44
N ASP A 344 -7.27 -26.31 4.77
CA ASP A 344 -8.45 -26.92 5.39
C ASP A 344 -8.53 -28.45 5.19
N ALA A 345 -7.40 -29.10 4.84
CA ALA A 345 -7.31 -30.52 4.49
C ALA A 345 -6.68 -31.37 5.58
#